data_AF-A0A2W4M552-F1
#
_entry.id   AF-A0A2W4M552-F1
#
_cell.length_a   1.000
_cell.length_b   1.000
_cell.length_c   1.000
_cell.angle_alpha   90.00
_cell.angle_beta   90.00
_cell.angle_gamma   90.00
#
_symmetry.space_group_name_H-M   'P 1'
#
loop_
_entity.id
_entity.type
_entity.pdbx_description
1 polymer ?
#
loop_
_entity_poly.entity_id
_entity_poly.type
_entity_poly.pdbx_seq_one_letter_code
_entity_poly.pdbx_strand_id
1 'polypeptide(L)'
;MRHVYDVYRIGCEQPQEIDAATQVFPAIVTGDAEEYRGQFPSFYADPIGALRSTLEQARTNGILRKQYDQKVLPLIYGGERTAFETAFTAFEGMANQLIATL
;
A
#
# COMPACT_ATOMS: atom_id res chain seq x y z
N MET A 1 2.95 7.62 1.11
CA MET A 1 4.25 8.27 0.77
C MET A 1 5.43 7.35 1.09
N ARG A 2 5.96 7.39 2.33
CA ARG A 2 7.07 6.52 2.77
C ARG A 2 6.72 5.03 2.69
N HIS A 3 5.47 4.69 3.04
CA HIS A 3 4.97 3.31 3.04
C HIS A 3 5.11 2.57 1.70
N VAL A 4 5.11 3.28 0.55
CA VAL A 4 5.36 2.65 -0.75
C VAL A 4 6.77 2.06 -0.81
N TYR A 5 7.77 2.81 -0.32
CA TYR A 5 9.15 2.32 -0.26
C TYR A 5 9.32 1.27 0.83
N ASP A 6 8.75 1.49 2.02
CA ASP A 6 8.94 0.57 3.15
C ASP A 6 8.35 -0.82 2.85
N VAL A 7 7.13 -0.88 2.29
CA VAL A 7 6.49 -2.14 1.90
C VAL A 7 7.26 -2.81 0.74
N TYR A 8 7.73 -2.03 -0.23
CA TYR A 8 8.65 -2.54 -1.26
C TYR A 8 9.88 -3.21 -0.65
N ARG A 9 10.55 -2.56 0.32
CA ARG A 9 11.71 -3.13 1.01
C ARG A 9 11.38 -4.39 1.79
N ILE A 10 10.25 -4.39 2.52
CA ILE A 10 9.76 -5.58 3.23
C ILE A 10 9.56 -6.73 2.24
N GLY A 11 8.87 -6.51 1.12
CA GLY A 11 8.65 -7.54 0.10
C GLY A 11 9.94 -8.08 -0.52
N CYS A 12 10.96 -7.23 -0.70
CA CYS A 12 12.26 -7.65 -1.24
C CYS A 12 13.11 -8.42 -0.22
N GLU A 13 13.11 -8.02 1.05
CA GLU A 13 13.99 -8.59 2.07
C GLU A 13 13.33 -9.73 2.86
N GLN A 14 12.02 -9.68 3.01
CA GLN A 14 11.23 -10.54 3.90
C GLN A 14 9.87 -10.89 3.24
N PRO A 15 9.87 -11.62 2.10
CA PRO A 15 8.65 -11.98 1.39
C PRO A 15 7.64 -12.75 2.25
N GLN A 16 8.11 -13.53 3.23
CA GLN A 16 7.26 -14.25 4.17
C GLN A 16 6.37 -13.34 5.03
N GLU A 17 6.75 -12.07 5.23
CA GLU A 17 5.94 -11.10 5.97
C GLU A 17 4.72 -10.66 5.16
N ILE A 18 4.83 -10.68 3.83
CA ILE A 18 3.67 -10.45 2.95
C ILE A 18 2.71 -11.63 3.06
N ASP A 19 3.23 -12.85 3.04
CA ASP A 19 2.41 -14.05 3.25
C ASP A 19 1.72 -14.05 4.61
N ALA A 20 2.44 -13.68 5.69
CA ALA A 20 1.86 -13.54 7.02
C ALA A 20 0.77 -12.46 7.06
N ALA A 21 1.00 -11.32 6.39
CA ALA A 21 0.03 -10.25 6.28
C ALA A 21 -1.28 -10.72 5.62
N THR A 22 -1.23 -11.60 4.61
CA THR A 22 -2.46 -12.14 3.97
C THR A 22 -3.39 -12.84 4.96
N GLN A 23 -2.87 -13.39 6.06
CA GLN A 23 -3.66 -14.12 7.05
C GLN A 23 -4.42 -13.20 8.01
N VAL A 24 -3.87 -12.01 8.29
CA VAL A 24 -4.44 -11.06 9.25
C VAL A 24 -5.19 -9.91 8.59
N PHE A 25 -4.90 -9.64 7.31
CA PHE A 25 -5.46 -8.52 6.56
C PHE A 25 -6.99 -8.48 6.53
N PRO A 26 -7.73 -9.59 6.34
CA PRO A 26 -9.19 -9.56 6.36
C PRO A 26 -9.78 -9.09 7.69
N ALA A 27 -9.18 -9.51 8.81
CA ALA A 27 -9.64 -9.12 10.14
C ALA A 27 -9.39 -7.62 10.38
N ILE A 28 -8.24 -7.10 9.95
CA ILE A 28 -7.92 -5.66 10.05
C ILE A 28 -8.89 -4.84 9.19
N VAL A 29 -9.09 -5.22 7.93
CA VAL A 29 -10.00 -4.48 7.03
C VAL A 29 -11.43 -4.48 7.55
N THR A 30 -11.90 -5.60 8.10
CA THR A 30 -13.23 -5.68 8.72
C THR A 30 -13.34 -4.76 9.94
N GLY A 31 -12.31 -4.75 10.80
CA GLY A 31 -12.25 -3.86 11.96
C GLY A 31 -12.30 -2.39 11.56
N ASP A 32 -11.47 -1.99 10.59
CA ASP A 32 -11.42 -0.62 10.08
C ASP A 32 -12.75 -0.21 9.41
N ALA A 33 -13.35 -1.11 8.62
CA ALA A 33 -14.63 -0.83 7.96
C ALA A 33 -15.76 -0.57 8.96
N GLU A 34 -15.78 -1.30 10.09
CA GLU A 34 -16.73 -1.07 11.19
C GLU A 34 -16.42 0.23 11.95
N GLU A 35 -15.17 0.43 12.37
CA GLU A 35 -14.75 1.60 13.15
C GLU A 35 -15.02 2.91 12.41
N TYR A 36 -14.74 2.94 11.10
CA TYR A 36 -14.85 4.14 10.28
C TYR A 36 -16.11 4.20 9.42
N ARG A 37 -17.12 3.33 9.66
CA ARG A 37 -18.37 3.28 8.89
C ARG A 37 -19.02 4.66 8.71
N GLY A 38 -19.00 5.50 9.74
CA GLY A 38 -19.60 6.85 9.70
C GLY A 38 -18.82 7.87 8.87
N GLN A 39 -17.52 7.66 8.66
CA GLN A 39 -16.64 8.57 7.92
C GLN A 39 -16.45 8.13 6.47
N PHE A 40 -16.39 6.82 6.24
CA PHE A 40 -16.21 6.23 4.91
C PHE A 40 -17.27 5.17 4.60
N PRO A 41 -18.52 5.58 4.33
CA PRO A 41 -19.61 4.64 4.03
C PRO A 41 -19.33 3.74 2.83
N SER A 42 -18.59 4.24 1.84
CA SER A 42 -18.18 3.45 0.66
C SER A 42 -17.18 2.34 1.01
N PHE A 43 -16.28 2.58 1.95
CA PHE A 43 -15.34 1.56 2.41
C PHE A 43 -16.05 0.48 3.23
N TYR A 44 -17.05 0.85 4.04
CA TYR A 44 -17.87 -0.13 4.73
C TYR A 44 -18.72 -1.00 3.78
N ALA A 45 -19.32 -0.37 2.75
CA ALA A 45 -20.21 -1.07 1.83
C ALA A 45 -19.47 -1.97 0.82
N ASP A 46 -18.30 -1.54 0.33
CA ASP A 46 -17.46 -2.29 -0.60
C ASP A 46 -15.97 -2.03 -0.31
N PRO A 47 -15.38 -2.76 0.68
CA PRO A 47 -13.97 -2.59 1.03
C PRO A 47 -13.03 -2.87 -0.14
N ILE A 48 -13.32 -3.88 -0.95
CA ILE A 48 -12.48 -4.27 -2.10
C ILE A 48 -12.47 -3.17 -3.15
N GLY A 49 -13.64 -2.68 -3.56
CA GLY A 49 -13.76 -1.61 -4.54
C GLY A 49 -13.11 -0.31 -4.07
N ALA A 50 -13.29 0.05 -2.81
CA ALA A 50 -12.67 1.23 -2.21
C ALA A 50 -11.14 1.13 -2.17
N LEU A 51 -10.58 -0.02 -1.79
CA LEU A 51 -9.13 -0.24 -1.76
C LEU A 51 -8.53 -0.21 -3.17
N ARG A 52 -9.15 -0.90 -4.15
CA ARG A 52 -8.70 -0.89 -5.55
C ARG A 52 -8.76 0.50 -6.17
N SER A 53 -9.86 1.22 -5.94
CA SER A 53 -9.99 2.60 -6.43
C SER A 53 -8.91 3.51 -5.83
N THR A 54 -8.62 3.35 -4.54
CA THR A 54 -7.57 4.13 -3.87
C THR A 54 -6.18 3.79 -4.42
N LEU A 55 -5.92 2.50 -4.72
CA LEU A 55 -4.66 2.06 -5.30
C LEU A 55 -4.44 2.66 -6.70
N GLU A 56 -5.46 2.65 -7.56
CA GLU A 56 -5.41 3.28 -8.88
C GLU A 56 -5.22 4.80 -8.81
N GLN A 57 -5.92 5.46 -7.88
CA GLN A 57 -5.74 6.89 -7.63
C GLN A 57 -4.31 7.19 -7.17
N ALA A 58 -3.73 6.36 -6.28
CA ALA A 58 -2.36 6.52 -5.82
C ALA A 58 -1.34 6.36 -6.96
N ARG A 59 -1.58 5.42 -7.88
CA ARG A 59 -0.75 5.18 -9.07
C ARG A 59 -0.64 6.41 -9.97
N THR A 60 -1.76 7.09 -10.18
CA THR A 60 -1.86 8.24 -11.09
C THR A 60 -1.61 9.59 -10.39
N ASN A 61 -1.36 9.59 -9.08
CA ASN A 61 -1.19 10.81 -8.30
C ASN A 61 0.22 11.41 -8.48
N GLY A 62 0.32 12.44 -9.31
CA GLY A 62 1.58 13.18 -9.52
C GLY A 62 2.16 13.86 -8.27
N ILE A 63 1.33 14.19 -7.27
CA ILE A 63 1.80 14.72 -5.99
C ILE A 63 2.50 13.62 -5.19
N LEU A 64 1.94 12.41 -5.19
CA LEU A 64 2.54 11.26 -4.52
C LEU A 64 3.93 10.97 -5.08
N ARG A 65 4.07 10.94 -6.41
CA ARG A 65 5.37 10.77 -7.08
C ARG A 65 6.35 11.88 -6.70
N LYS A 66 5.94 13.15 -6.83
CA LYS A 66 6.81 14.30 -6.52
C LYS A 66 7.30 14.29 -5.07
N GLN A 67 6.40 13.99 -4.13
CA GLN A 67 6.77 13.91 -2.72
C GLN A 67 7.71 12.73 -2.44
N TYR A 68 7.67 11.66 -3.25
CA TYR A 68 8.51 10.49 -3.05
C TYR A 68 9.95 10.86 -3.43
N ASP A 69 10.09 11.49 -4.59
CA ASP A 69 11.39 11.96 -5.07
C ASP A 69 12.01 13.02 -4.15
N GLN A 70 11.18 13.92 -3.61
CA GLN A 70 11.66 15.04 -2.79
C GLN A 70 11.88 14.70 -1.32
N LYS A 71 11.15 13.71 -0.77
CA LYS A 71 11.17 13.43 0.67
C LYS A 71 11.64 12.01 1.01
N VAL A 72 11.38 11.02 0.16
CA VAL A 72 11.75 9.63 0.45
C VAL A 72 13.16 9.36 -0.04
N LEU A 73 13.47 9.63 -1.32
CA LEU A 73 14.79 9.37 -1.89
C LEU A 73 15.96 10.02 -1.13
N PRO A 74 15.87 11.29 -0.66
CA PRO A 74 16.98 11.91 0.06
C PRO A 74 17.25 11.30 1.44
N LEU A 75 16.27 10.60 2.02
CA LEU A 75 16.38 9.97 3.34
C LEU A 75 16.86 8.51 3.26
N ILE A 76 17.10 7.98 2.06
CA ILE A 76 17.68 6.64 1.87
C ILE A 76 19.20 6.78 1.91
N TYR A 77 19.78 6.27 3.00
CA TYR A 77 21.24 6.20 3.22
C TYR A 77 21.72 4.76 3.04
N GLY A 78 22.79 4.56 2.28
CA GLY A 78 23.47 3.26 2.14
C GLY A 78 22.68 2.16 1.40
N GLY A 79 21.42 2.38 1.06
CA GLY A 79 20.57 1.47 0.29
C GLY A 79 20.37 1.90 -1.16
N GLU A 80 19.74 1.02 -1.95
CA GLU A 80 19.37 1.32 -3.33
C GLU A 80 18.28 2.39 -3.39
N ARG A 81 18.52 3.44 -4.19
CA ARG A 81 17.55 4.50 -4.47
C ARG A 81 16.61 4.03 -5.57
N THR A 82 15.59 3.29 -5.16
CA THR A 82 14.56 2.76 -6.05
C THR A 82 13.63 3.87 -6.53
N ALA A 83 13.50 4.00 -7.85
CA ALA A 83 12.56 4.94 -8.47
C ALA A 83 11.12 4.65 -8.03
N PHE A 84 10.30 5.70 -7.95
CA PHE A 84 8.91 5.60 -7.54
C PHE A 84 8.15 4.52 -8.33
N GLU A 85 8.28 4.48 -9.65
CA GLU A 85 7.55 3.52 -10.50
C GLU A 85 7.88 2.06 -10.16
N THR A 86 9.14 1.76 -9.87
CA THR A 86 9.58 0.42 -9.49
C THR A 86 9.04 0.04 -8.11
N ALA A 87 9.19 0.92 -7.12
CA ALA A 87 8.69 0.68 -5.78
C ALA A 87 7.16 0.56 -5.77
N PHE A 88 6.47 1.41 -6.52
CA PHE A 88 5.01 1.42 -6.61
C PHE A 88 4.47 0.19 -7.33
N THR A 89 5.09 -0.27 -8.43
CA THR A 89 4.66 -1.49 -9.13
C THR A 89 4.72 -2.71 -8.20
N ALA A 90 5.80 -2.84 -7.42
CA ALA A 90 5.92 -3.92 -6.45
C ALA A 90 4.91 -3.78 -5.28
N PHE A 91 4.76 -2.56 -4.75
CA PHE A 91 3.75 -2.23 -3.74
C PHE A 91 2.33 -2.61 -4.22
N GLU A 92 1.97 -2.23 -5.44
CA GLU A 92 0.69 -2.54 -6.07
C GLU A 92 0.47 -4.05 -6.21
N GLY A 93 1.50 -4.80 -6.60
CA GLY A 93 1.46 -6.26 -6.64
C GLY A 93 1.13 -6.87 -5.28
N MET A 94 1.82 -6.44 -4.22
CA MET A 94 1.59 -6.92 -2.85
C MET A 94 0.24 -6.48 -2.29
N ALA A 95 -0.18 -5.24 -2.54
CA ALA A 95 -1.49 -4.74 -2.15
C ALA A 95 -2.61 -5.56 -2.80
N ASN A 96 -2.47 -5.92 -4.08
CA ASN A 96 -3.43 -6.77 -4.76
C ASN A 96 -3.47 -8.20 -4.20
N GLN A 97 -2.34 -8.75 -3.74
CA GLN A 97 -2.33 -10.04 -3.04
C GLN A 97 -3.13 -9.98 -1.73
N LEU A 98 -2.96 -8.92 -0.94
CA LEU A 98 -3.72 -8.70 0.29
C LEU A 98 -5.21 -8.51 0.00
N ILE A 99 -5.57 -7.66 -0.96
CA ILE A 99 -6.97 -7.41 -1.35
C ILE A 99 -7.65 -8.69 -1.84
N ALA A 100 -6.92 -9.61 -2.49
CA ALA A 100 -7.47 -10.88 -2.95
C ALA A 100 -7.86 -11.85 -1.82
N THR A 101 -7.51 -11.54 -0.57
CA THR A 101 -7.90 -12.34 0.61
C THR A 101 -9.19 -11.88 1.29
N LEU A 102 -9.72 -10.73 0.86
CA LEU A 102 -10.95 -10.13 1.39
C LEU A 102 -12.22 -10.77 0.82
#